data_AF-A0A831LIF8-F1
#
_entry.id   AF-A0A831LIF8-F1
#
_cell.length_a   1.000
_cell.length_b   1.000
_cell.length_c   1.000
_cell.angle_alpha   90.00
_cell.angle_beta   90.00
_cell.angle_gamma   90.00
#
_symmetry.space_group_name_H-M   'P 1'
#
loop_
_entity.id
_entity.type
_entity.pdbx_description
1 polymer ?
#
loop_
_entity_poly.entity_id
_entity_poly.type
_entity_poly.pdbx_seq_one_letter_code
_entity_poly.pdbx_strand_id
1 'polypeptide(L)' 'MRKLAVLVLAGLVLVTAGVTFAAAPDLNDQTDCNTNHQKCREYTLNLDSPWYKVAVLLTACDIAFGKCMLGI' A
#
# COMPACT_ATOMS: atom_id res chain seq x y z
N MET A 1 -11.85 15.33 -23.39
CA MET A 1 -10.48 14.75 -23.32
C MET A 1 -9.82 14.84 -21.94
N ARG A 2 -9.94 15.94 -21.18
CA ARG A 2 -9.34 16.05 -19.82
C ARG A 2 -9.74 14.93 -18.83
N LYS A 3 -11.01 14.51 -18.81
CA LYS A 3 -11.50 13.47 -17.87
C LYS A 3 -10.89 12.09 -18.13
N LEU A 4 -10.64 11.75 -19.41
CA LEU A 4 -9.97 10.51 -19.80
C LEU A 4 -8.51 10.49 -19.35
N ALA A 5 -7.80 11.60 -19.51
CA ALA A 5 -6.42 11.72 -19.04
C ALA A 5 -6.32 11.54 -17.51
N VAL A 6 -7.26 12.10 -16.75
CA VAL A 6 -7.30 11.94 -15.28
C VAL A 6 -7.58 10.50 -14.87
N LEU A 7 -8.49 9.80 -15.55
CA LEU A 7 -8.77 8.38 -15.29
C LEU A 7 -7.59 7.48 -15.64
N VAL A 8 -6.90 7.77 -16.73
CA VAL A 8 -5.68 7.02 -17.13
C VAL A 8 -4.56 7.26 -16.12
N LEU A 9 -4.37 8.50 -15.63
CA LEU A 9 -3.40 8.81 -14.58
C LEU A 9 -3.73 8.12 -13.25
N ALA A 10 -5.00 8.16 -12.83
CA ALA A 10 -5.44 7.44 -11.63
C ALA A 10 -5.26 5.92 -11.77
N GLY A 11 -5.60 5.38 -12.95
CA GLY A 11 -5.36 3.98 -13.29
C GLY A 11 -3.88 3.62 -13.29
N LEU A 12 -3.02 4.47 -13.86
CA LEU A 12 -1.58 4.25 -13.87
C LEU A 12 -1.02 4.23 -12.45
N VAL A 13 -1.41 5.18 -11.59
CA VAL A 13 -0.97 5.24 -10.19
C VAL A 13 -1.38 3.97 -9.44
N LEU A 14 -2.64 3.53 -9.60
CA LEU A 14 -3.14 2.29 -9.00
C LEU A 14 -2.40 1.05 -9.52
N VAL A 15 -2.11 0.99 -10.82
CA VAL A 15 -1.36 -0.12 -11.43
C VAL A 15 0.08 -0.12 -10.96
N THR A 16 0.79 1.02 -10.95
CA THR A 16 2.16 1.10 -10.42
C THR A 16 2.22 0.71 -8.94
N ALA A 17 1.27 1.15 -8.13
CA ALA A 17 1.16 0.70 -6.74
C ALA A 17 0.90 -0.81 -6.66
N GLY A 18 0.20 -1.38 -7.64
CA GLY A 18 -0.06 -2.82 -7.82
C GLY A 18 1.18 -3.64 -8.21
N VAL A 19 2.05 -3.16 -9.10
CA VAL A 19 3.16 -3.97 -9.64
C VAL A 19 4.49 -3.84 -8.89
N THR A 20 4.77 -2.77 -8.16
CA THR A 20 6.12 -2.55 -7.58
C THR A 20 6.46 -3.42 -6.37
N PHE A 21 5.59 -4.33 -5.94
CA PHE A 21 5.80 -5.17 -4.76
C PHE A 21 5.56 -6.67 -5.02
N ALA A 22 5.57 -7.10 -6.27
CA ALA A 22 5.63 -8.52 -6.61
C ALA A 22 7.05 -9.06 -6.33
N ALA A 23 7.37 -9.29 -5.05
CA ALA A 23 8.61 -9.93 -4.65
C ALA A 23 8.49 -10.60 -3.28
N ALA A 24 8.01 -11.86 -3.29
CA ALA A 24 8.62 -13.02 -2.61
C ALA A 24 7.52 -14.04 -2.22
N PRO A 25 7.32 -15.12 -3.01
CA PRO A 25 6.35 -16.17 -2.68
C PRO A 25 6.69 -16.99 -1.41
N ASP A 26 7.85 -16.77 -0.79
CA ASP A 26 8.32 -17.49 0.41
C ASP A 26 7.92 -16.84 1.75
N LEU A 27 7.23 -15.69 1.75
CA LEU A 27 6.92 -14.91 2.97
C LEU A 27 5.44 -14.93 3.38
N ASN A 28 4.63 -15.86 2.85
CA ASN A 28 3.20 -15.96 3.19
C ASN A 28 2.96 -16.57 4.59
N ASP A 29 3.72 -16.13 5.59
CA ASP A 29 3.34 -16.28 6.99
C ASP A 29 2.38 -15.14 7.33
N GLN A 30 1.11 -15.49 7.54
CA GLN A 30 0.08 -14.52 7.93
C GLN A 30 0.48 -13.73 9.18
N THR A 31 1.29 -14.33 10.06
CA THR A 31 1.85 -13.69 11.24
C THR A 31 2.77 -12.54 10.87
N ASP A 32 3.65 -12.73 9.88
CA ASP A 32 4.57 -11.69 9.40
C ASP A 32 3.81 -10.60 8.64
N CYS A 33 2.84 -10.98 7.80
CA CYS A 33 1.97 -10.01 7.13
C CYS A 33 1.26 -9.10 8.14
N ASN A 34 0.65 -9.68 9.18
CA ASN A 34 -0.05 -8.93 10.21
C ASN A 34 0.92 -8.09 11.07
N THR A 35 2.07 -8.63 11.43
CA THR A 35 3.10 -7.92 12.21
C THR A 35 3.63 -6.71 11.45
N ASN A 36 3.93 -6.87 10.16
CA ASN A 36 4.41 -5.79 9.31
C ASN A 36 3.32 -4.74 9.07
N HIS A 37 2.07 -5.16 8.91
CA HIS A 37 0.94 -4.25 8.80
C HIS A 37 0.79 -3.36 10.06
N GLN A 38 0.85 -3.96 11.25
CA GLN A 38 0.75 -3.19 12.50
C GLN A 38 1.93 -2.22 12.67
N LYS A 39 3.16 -2.69 12.44
CA LYS A 39 4.36 -1.82 12.50
C LYS A 39 4.27 -0.65 11.52
N CYS A 40 3.82 -0.90 10.29
CA CYS A 40 3.64 0.14 9.26
C CYS A 40 2.66 1.22 9.72
N ARG A 41 1.51 0.81 10.26
CA ARG A 41 0.48 1.75 10.76
C ARG A 41 0.96 2.52 11.99
N GLU A 42 1.60 1.85 12.94
CA GLU A 42 2.15 2.49 14.14
C GLU A 42 3.20 3.53 13.78
N TYR A 43 4.16 3.20 12.91
CA TYR A 43 5.12 4.16 12.40
C TYR A 43 4.44 5.36 11.72
N THR A 44 3.47 5.08 10.84
CA THR A 44 2.79 6.11 10.06
C THR A 44 1.98 7.06 10.93
N LEU A 45 1.29 6.56 11.96
CA LEU A 45 0.53 7.37 12.91
C LEU A 45 1.41 8.24 13.81
N ASN A 46 2.66 7.82 14.04
CA ASN A 46 3.64 8.57 14.82
C ASN A 46 4.45 9.59 13.98
N LEU A 47 4.20 9.69 12.66
CA LEU A 47 4.86 10.69 11.82
C LEU A 47 4.34 12.08 12.15
N ASP A 48 5.26 13.02 12.41
CA ASP A 48 4.96 14.44 12.42
C ASP A 48 4.81 14.95 10.97
N SER A 49 3.65 14.68 10.40
CA SER A 49 3.31 15.02 9.02
C SER A 49 1.86 15.44 8.88
N PRO A 50 1.53 16.26 7.87
CA PRO A 50 0.14 16.63 7.61
C PRO A 50 -0.76 15.40 7.43
N TRP A 51 -1.99 15.49 7.93
CA TRP A 51 -2.95 14.38 7.98
C TRP A 51 -3.16 13.68 6.62
N TYR A 52 -3.12 14.42 5.51
CA TYR A 52 -3.32 13.85 4.18
C TYR A 52 -2.18 12.93 3.74
N LYS A 53 -0.93 13.22 4.16
CA LYS A 53 0.22 12.33 3.90
C LYS A 53 0.12 11.06 4.74
N VAL A 54 -0.24 11.22 6.01
CA VAL A 54 -0.50 10.10 6.93
C VAL A 54 -1.60 9.19 6.36
N ALA A 55 -2.70 9.76 5.86
CA ALA A 55 -3.79 9.00 5.25
C ALA A 55 -3.36 8.20 4.00
N VAL A 56 -2.55 8.80 3.12
CA VAL A 56 -2.00 8.10 1.95
C VAL A 56 -1.08 6.94 2.37
N LEU A 57 -0.21 7.17 3.35
CA LEU A 57 0.70 6.14 3.86
C LEU A 57 -0.05 5.00 4.56
N LEU A 58 -1.10 5.31 5.33
CA LEU A 58 -1.96 4.29 5.94
C LEU A 58 -2.62 3.43 4.86
N THR A 59 -3.12 4.06 3.80
CA THR A 59 -3.71 3.33 2.66
C THR A 59 -2.66 2.42 1.99
N ALA A 60 -1.40 2.86 1.90
CA ALA A 60 -0.31 2.02 1.39
C ALA A 60 -0.03 0.81 2.31
N CYS A 61 -0.08 0.99 3.64
CA CYS A 61 0.03 -0.12 4.60
C CYS A 61 -1.10 -1.15 4.44
N ASP A 62 -2.34 -0.69 4.19
CA ASP A 62 -3.49 -1.56 3.97
C ASP A 62 -3.36 -2.37 2.66
N ILE A 63 -2.93 -1.71 1.57
CA ILE A 63 -2.71 -2.37 0.28
C ILE A 63 -1.59 -3.41 0.38
N ALA A 64 -0.46 -3.05 1.01
CA ALA A 64 0.66 -3.97 1.22
C ALA A 64 0.25 -5.20 2.05
N PHE A 65 -0.58 -5.00 3.09
CA PHE A 65 -1.13 -6.11 3.87
C PHE A 65 -2.04 -7.01 3.03
N GLY A 66 -2.97 -6.43 2.26
CA GLY A 66 -3.85 -7.19 1.37
C GLY A 66 -3.06 -8.04 0.37
N LYS A 67 -2.00 -7.47 -0.22
CA LYS A 67 -1.09 -8.20 -1.10
C LYS A 67 -0.34 -9.33 -0.41
N CYS A 68 0.21 -9.06 0.77
CA CYS A 68 0.90 -10.06 1.58
C CYS A 68 -0.02 -11.23 1.91
N MET A 69 -1.26 -10.96 2.36
CA MET A 69 -2.26 -11.98 2.67
C MET A 69 -2.73 -12.78 1.45
N LEU A 70 -2.68 -12.18 0.25
CA LEU A 70 -3.04 -12.83 -1.01
C LEU A 70 -1.85 -13.54 -1.67
N GLY A 71 -0.64 -13.39 -1.14
CA GLY A 71 0.58 -13.96 -1.71
C GLY A 71 0.95 -13.41 -3.10
N ILE A 72 0.59 -12.15 -3.41
CA ILE A 72 0.80 -11.51 -4.72
C ILE A 72 1.59 -10.20 -4.67
#